data_AF-X8I0R2-F1
#
_entry.id   AF-X8I0R2-F1
#
_cell.length_a   1.000
_cell.length_b   1.000
_cell.length_c   1.000
_cell.angle_alpha   90.00
_cell.angle_beta   90.00
_cell.angle_gamma   90.00
#
_symmetry.space_group_name_H-M   'P 1'
#
loop_
_entity.id
_entity.type
_entity.pdbx_description
1 polymer ?
#
loop_
_entity_poly.entity_id
_entity_poly.type
_entity_poly.pdbx_seq_one_letter_code
_entity_poly.pdbx_strand_id
1 'polypeptide(L)' 'MAKLLNLLRRDNAQSWEVQYFETSEEQAKMYFRGFSKEAEILEPLSLREEIIKEYQEALNIYK' A
#
# COMPACT_ATOMS: atom_id res chain seq x y z
N MET A 1 19.23 0.94 -6.79
CA MET A 1 19.27 0.46 -5.40
C MET A 1 17.84 0.16 -5.02
N ALA A 2 17.49 -1.12 -4.83
CA ALA A 2 16.13 -1.55 -4.51
C ALA A 2 15.70 -0.92 -3.19
N LYS A 3 14.52 -0.29 -3.15
CA LYS A 3 13.90 0.14 -1.90
C LYS A 3 13.13 -1.06 -1.37
N LEU A 4 13.46 -1.49 -0.15
CA LEU A 4 12.70 -2.49 0.58
C LEU A 4 11.35 -1.87 0.95
N LEU A 5 10.27 -2.37 0.34
CA LEU A 5 8.91 -2.01 0.65
C LEU A 5 8.43 -2.88 1.81
N ASN A 6 7.91 -2.27 2.88
CA ASN A 6 7.29 -3.00 3.99
C ASN A 6 5.77 -2.95 3.82
N LEU A 7 5.07 -4.06 3.93
CA LEU A 7 3.61 -4.14 3.75
C LEU A 7 2.96 -5.02 4.80
N LEU A 8 1.82 -4.61 5.36
CA LEU A 8 0.93 -5.50 6.10
C LEU A 8 -0.10 -6.11 5.15
N ARG A 9 -0.15 -7.43 5.03
CA ARG A 9 -1.21 -8.15 4.32
C ARG A 9 -2.15 -8.83 5.30
N ARG A 10 -3.46 -8.70 5.07
CA ARG A 10 -4.47 -9.40 5.86
C ARG A 10 -4.63 -10.83 5.37
N ASP A 11 -4.35 -11.81 6.21
CA ASP A 11 -4.71 -13.20 5.94
C ASP A 11 -6.16 -13.48 6.38
N ASN A 12 -6.75 -14.57 5.88
CA ASN A 12 -8.16 -14.96 6.00
C ASN A 12 -8.70 -15.20 7.44
N ALA A 13 -8.60 -14.19 8.32
CA ALA A 13 -9.50 -13.80 9.42
C ALA A 13 -8.86 -13.46 10.79
N GLN A 14 -7.54 -13.48 11.02
CA GLN A 14 -7.06 -13.16 12.40
C GLN A 14 -5.67 -12.51 12.60
N SER A 15 -4.84 -12.31 11.56
CA SER A 15 -3.52 -11.70 11.75
C SER A 15 -3.04 -10.94 10.52
N TRP A 16 -2.16 -9.97 10.76
CA TRP A 16 -1.42 -9.25 9.74
C TRP A 16 0.01 -9.78 9.69
N GLU A 17 0.51 -10.03 8.49
CA GLU A 17 1.92 -10.39 8.27
C GLU A 17 2.65 -9.23 7.58
N VAL A 18 3.86 -8.92 8.07
CA VAL A 18 4.74 -7.95 7.41
C VAL A 18 5.53 -8.67 6.31
N GLN A 19 5.38 -8.20 5.08
CA GLN A 19 6.09 -8.71 3.91
C GLN A 19 7.01 -7.64 3.33
N TYR A 20 8.15 -8.07 2.81
CA TYR A 20 9.18 -7.22 2.24
C TYR A 20 9.25 -7.44 0.72
N PHE A 21 9.26 -6.35 -0.05
CA PHE A 21 9.38 -6.41 -1.51
C PHE A 21 10.58 -5.60 -1.99
N GLU A 22 11.41 -6.20 -2.85
CA GLU A 22 12.48 -5.51 -3.55
C GLU A 22 11.99 -5.10 -4.94
N THR A 23 11.53 -3.85 -5.06
CA THR A 23 10.90 -3.35 -6.29
C THR A 23 11.07 -1.82 -6.39
N SER A 24 10.73 -1.22 -7.54
CA SER A 24 10.58 0.24 -7.62
C SER A 24 9.28 0.71 -6.96
N GLU A 25 9.24 1.98 -6.53
CA GLU A 25 8.02 2.59 -5.97
C GLU A 25 6.88 2.59 -7.00
N GLU A 26 7.17 2.86 -8.29
CA GLU A 26 6.15 2.82 -9.35
C GLU A 26 5.54 1.43 -9.53
N GLN A 27 6.37 0.39 -9.52
CA GLN A 27 5.90 -0.99 -9.63
C GLN A 27 5.06 -1.40 -8.42
N ALA A 28 5.51 -1.06 -7.20
CA ALA A 28 4.75 -1.28 -5.98
C ALA A 28 3.39 -0.57 -6.05
N LYS A 29 3.38 0.70 -6.47
CA LYS A 29 2.15 1.50 -6.61
C LYS A 29 1.15 0.83 -7.55
N MET A 30 1.59 0.41 -8.74
CA MET A 30 0.74 -0.25 -9.72
C MET A 30 0.14 -1.55 -9.17
N TYR A 31 0.92 -2.34 -8.44
CA TYR A 31 0.48 -3.60 -7.85
C TYR A 31 -0.49 -3.41 -6.68
N PHE A 32 -0.14 -2.57 -5.70
CA PHE A 32 -0.89 -2.46 -4.43
C PHE A 32 -2.16 -1.63 -4.52
N ARG A 33 -2.31 -0.74 -5.52
CA ARG A 33 -3.56 0.02 -5.73
C ARG A 33 -4.82 -0.85 -5.76
N GLY A 34 -4.72 -2.08 -6.29
CA GLY A 34 -5.84 -3.02 -6.39
C GLY A 34 -6.23 -3.70 -5.08
N PHE A 35 -5.38 -3.69 -4.06
CA PHE A 35 -5.62 -4.40 -2.80
C PHE A 35 -6.49 -3.60 -1.84
N SER A 36 -6.46 -2.27 -1.93
CA SER A 36 -7.28 -1.38 -1.08
C SER A 36 -7.14 -1.75 0.41
N LYS A 37 -8.21 -2.12 1.11
CA LYS A 37 -8.18 -2.49 2.54
C LYS A 37 -7.49 -3.83 2.88
N GLU A 38 -7.12 -4.62 1.88
CA GLU A 38 -6.51 -5.95 2.08
C GLU A 38 -5.00 -5.87 2.32
N ALA A 39 -4.40 -4.72 2.04
CA ALA A 39 -2.99 -4.46 2.26
C ALA A 39 -2.74 -3.02 2.72
N GLU A 40 -1.78 -2.81 3.62
CA GLU A 40 -1.31 -1.49 4.04
C GLU A 40 0.18 -1.35 3.74
N ILE A 41 0.56 -0.29 3.02
CA ILE A 41 1.96 0.05 2.79
C ILE A 41 2.52 0.68 4.06
N LEU A 42 3.58 0.09 4.61
CA LEU A 42 4.32 0.64 5.73
C LEU A 42 5.47 1.55 5.26
N GLU A 43 6.28 1.10 4.31
CA GLU A 43 7.40 1.89 3.78
C GLU A 43 7.53 1.68 2.27
N PRO A 44 8.02 2.68 1.50
CA PRO A 44 8.43 4.00 1.97
C PRO A 44 7.23 4.90 2.30
N LEU A 45 7.39 5.79 3.29
CA LEU A 45 6.35 6.76 3.68
C LEU A 45 5.82 7.58 2.49
N SER A 46 6.68 7.96 1.54
CA SER A 46 6.29 8.70 0.33
C SER A 46 5.17 7.99 -0.44
N LEU A 47 5.32 6.69 -0.67
CA LEU A 47 4.36 5.88 -1.40
C LEU A 47 3.08 5.68 -0.57
N ARG A 48 3.23 5.48 0.75
CA ARG A 48 2.07 5.36 1.67
C ARG A 48 1.20 6.62 1.61
N GLU A 49 1.80 7.79 1.76
CA GLU A 49 1.10 9.09 1.75
C GLU A 49 0.44 9.37 0.40
N GLU A 50 1.11 9.01 -0.71
CA GLU A 50 0.56 9.15 -2.04
C GLU A 50 -0.72 8.32 -2.23
N ILE A 51 -0.72 7.04 -1.81
CA ILE A 51 -1.91 6.19 -1.90
C ILE A 51 -3.04 6.69 -0.98
N ILE A 52 -2.71 7.14 0.23
CA ILE A 52 -3.71 7.73 1.15
C ILE A 52 -4.39 8.94 0.49
N LYS A 53 -3.61 9.81 -0.15
CA LYS A 53 -4.14 10.98 -0.85
C LYS A 53 -5.08 10.58 -1.99
N GLU A 54 -4.71 9.59 -2.81
CA GLU A 54 -5.57 9.08 -3.88
C GLU A 54 -6.91 8.56 -3.34
N TYR A 55 -6.91 7.83 -2.22
CA TYR A 55 -8.15 7.38 -1.58
C TYR A 55 -8.98 8.53 -1.00
N GLN A 56 -8.34 9.54 -0.39
CA GLN A 56 -9.05 10.72 0.11
C GLN A 56 -9.71 11.53 -1.01
N GLU A 57 -9.02 11.71 -2.14
CA GLU A 57 -9.56 12.36 -3.34
C GLU A 57 -10.77 11.59 -3.89
N ALA A 58 -10.68 10.26 -3.97
CA ALA A 58 -11.80 9.42 -4.38
C ALA A 58 -13.00 9.52 -3.42
N LEU A 59 -12.77 9.53 -2.10
CA LEU A 59 -13.83 9.69 -1.10
C LEU A 59 -14.53 11.05 -1.21
N ASN A 60 -13.79 12.11 -1.55
CA ASN A 60 -14.36 13.46 -1.68
C ASN A 60 -15.38 13.56 -2.83
N ILE A 61 -15.37 12.66 -3.82
CA ILE A 61 -16.37 12.62 -4.91
C ILE A 61 -17.76 12.23 -4.38
N TYR A 62 -17.80 11.46 -3.28
CA TYR A 62 -19.04 10.93 -2.70
C TYR A 62 -19.52 11.73 -1.48
N LYS A 63 -18.87 12.86 -1.15
CA LYS A 63 -19.30 13.78 -0.09
C LYS A 63 -20.27 14.82 -0.64
#